data_AF-A0A925P974-F1
#
_entry.id   AF-A0A925P974-F1
#
_cell.length_a   1.000
_cell.length_b   1.000
_cell.length_c   1.000
_cell.angle_alpha   90.00
_cell.angle_beta   90.00
_cell.angle_gamma   90.00
#
_symmetry.space_group_name_H-M   'P 1'
#
loop_
_entity.id
_entity.type
_entity.pdbx_description
1 polymer ?
#
loop_
_entity_poly.entity_id
_entity_poly.type
_entity_poly.pdbx_seq_one_letter_code
_entity_poly.pdbx_strand_id
1 'polypeptide(L)'
;MPRQAPASEAPSPEGAQPQDWFSKPGGDQSASSGAQEPDATPQALSSEVAKPASPEAAPIAPVPAPAASPASFDADVNLNVRKTRVAHLDLGPSSLGLAFRDGVLNATLGGMDLYDGHASGKLVLDAAKPIPAFTGDFRLEGVQAKTLLSDAAQFSLLEGHTKLALQISGSGGNAEEIKSSLEGQGSLAVSDGAIEGIDLTEMISSIGEGQIPELRKGPGAKTAFSDLGGSFTIKSGIAETTNLKMTSPLLKVAAAGTVDLTQSTINVLANPEIVAGPQGQSGANDLAGLSVPVRIEGPLDRPTIRPEIKGMFANPEKAGKTVKQIGDALQKKFKGKPVGEAIGRFLGNVQIGPGGDDDKGAGEPQGNRKPSSKKENPKAKPAPDADTAEQGDSEEPDDPDLDRILR
;
A
#
# COMPACT_ATOMS: atom_id res chain seq x y z
N MET A 1 -61.85 -29.05 -35.08
CA MET A 1 -60.55 -29.44 -35.67
C MET A 1 -59.66 -29.98 -34.55
N PRO A 2 -58.87 -31.03 -34.80
CA PRO A 2 -59.00 -32.26 -34.02
C PRO A 2 -57.69 -32.80 -33.39
N ARG A 3 -57.88 -33.90 -32.62
CA ARG A 3 -56.98 -35.03 -32.29
C ARG A 3 -55.89 -34.81 -31.23
N GLN A 4 -56.00 -35.47 -30.06
CA GLN A 4 -55.79 -36.90 -29.72
C GLN A 4 -54.33 -37.24 -29.41
N ALA A 5 -54.18 -37.91 -28.26
CA ALA A 5 -52.99 -38.50 -27.63
C ALA A 5 -52.52 -39.78 -28.39
N PRO A 6 -51.82 -40.77 -27.78
CA PRO A 6 -50.60 -40.82 -26.94
C PRO A 6 -49.56 -41.88 -27.43
N ALA A 7 -48.49 -42.08 -26.64
CA ALA A 7 -47.76 -43.34 -26.35
C ALA A 7 -46.87 -44.06 -27.41
N SER A 8 -45.74 -44.57 -26.92
CA SER A 8 -45.05 -45.87 -27.21
C SER A 8 -43.55 -45.64 -26.95
N GLU A 9 -42.92 -46.09 -25.88
CA GLU A 9 -42.57 -47.47 -25.48
C GLU A 9 -41.81 -48.30 -26.56
N ALA A 10 -40.68 -48.83 -26.09
CA ALA A 10 -39.48 -49.48 -26.66
C ALA A 10 -39.64 -50.52 -27.81
N PRO A 11 -38.52 -51.00 -28.44
CA PRO A 11 -37.69 -52.05 -27.83
C PRO A 11 -36.16 -51.98 -28.09
N SER A 12 -35.36 -52.67 -27.27
CA SER A 12 -33.97 -53.15 -27.51
C SER A 12 -33.99 -54.44 -28.40
N PRO A 13 -32.92 -55.27 -28.63
CA PRO A 13 -31.49 -55.29 -28.21
C PRO A 13 -30.51 -55.78 -29.35
N GLU A 14 -29.41 -56.47 -28.97
CA GLU A 14 -28.33 -57.18 -29.73
C GLU A 14 -27.06 -56.36 -30.05
N GLY A 15 -25.83 -56.75 -29.66
CA GLY A 15 -25.15 -58.07 -29.68
C GLY A 15 -24.24 -58.11 -30.94
N ALA A 16 -22.99 -58.56 -31.02
CA ALA A 16 -22.05 -59.30 -30.19
C ALA A 16 -20.60 -59.10 -30.75
N GLN A 17 -19.62 -59.60 -30.00
CA GLN A 17 -18.16 -59.74 -30.23
C GLN A 17 -17.78 -60.58 -31.49
N PRO A 18 -16.53 -61.09 -31.67
CA PRO A 18 -15.18 -60.50 -31.73
C PRO A 18 -14.41 -60.94 -33.01
N GLN A 19 -13.20 -60.43 -33.30
CA GLN A 19 -12.25 -61.11 -34.21
C GLN A 19 -10.80 -61.07 -33.74
N ASP A 20 -10.29 -62.28 -33.50
CA ASP A 20 -8.90 -62.70 -33.37
C ASP A 20 -8.05 -62.39 -34.60
N TRP A 21 -6.75 -62.13 -34.38
CA TRP A 21 -5.73 -62.40 -35.38
C TRP A 21 -4.48 -63.04 -34.73
N PHE A 22 -4.38 -64.36 -34.91
CA PHE A 22 -3.24 -65.24 -34.64
C PHE A 22 -1.90 -64.65 -35.15
N SER A 23 -0.72 -64.90 -34.55
CA SER A 23 -0.01 -66.19 -34.68
C SER A 23 1.33 -66.18 -33.92
N LYS A 24 1.64 -67.31 -33.27
CA LYS A 24 2.99 -67.89 -33.06
C LYS A 24 3.12 -69.09 -34.02
N PRO A 25 4.30 -69.59 -34.45
CA PRO A 25 5.27 -70.25 -33.54
C PRO A 25 6.75 -70.26 -33.99
N GLY A 26 7.64 -70.78 -33.13
CA GLY A 26 8.98 -71.26 -33.50
C GLY A 26 9.98 -71.30 -32.33
N GLY A 27 10.47 -72.50 -31.96
CA GLY A 27 11.56 -72.76 -31.00
C GLY A 27 12.94 -72.26 -31.50
N ASP A 28 14.07 -72.46 -30.82
CA ASP A 28 14.51 -73.62 -30.04
C ASP A 28 15.83 -73.30 -29.29
N GLN A 29 16.14 -74.13 -28.29
CA GLN A 29 17.48 -74.57 -27.83
C GLN A 29 18.52 -73.68 -27.08
N SER A 30 18.82 -74.19 -25.87
CA SER A 30 20.14 -74.65 -25.33
C SER A 30 21.17 -73.67 -24.74
N ALA A 31 21.29 -73.78 -23.40
CA ALA A 31 22.48 -74.16 -22.62
C ALA A 31 23.78 -73.33 -22.66
N SER A 32 24.26 -72.89 -21.48
CA SER A 32 25.46 -73.47 -20.87
C SER A 32 25.62 -73.05 -19.39
N SER A 33 26.17 -73.99 -18.62
CA SER A 33 26.52 -73.93 -17.21
C SER A 33 28.01 -73.63 -17.08
N GLY A 34 28.42 -72.96 -16.00
CA GLY A 34 29.83 -72.85 -15.63
C GLY A 34 30.01 -72.21 -14.25
N ALA A 35 30.23 -73.04 -13.23
CA ALA A 35 30.64 -72.64 -11.88
C ALA A 35 32.17 -72.74 -11.76
N GLN A 36 32.83 -71.75 -11.15
CA GLN A 36 34.14 -71.93 -10.51
C GLN A 36 34.48 -70.78 -9.53
N GLU A 37 34.64 -71.11 -8.26
CA GLU A 37 35.41 -70.40 -7.21
C GLU A 37 36.80 -71.10 -7.08
N PRO A 38 37.77 -70.66 -6.23
CA PRO A 38 38.10 -69.34 -5.65
C PRO A 38 39.62 -69.00 -5.81
N ASP A 39 40.07 -67.78 -5.46
CA ASP A 39 41.14 -67.52 -4.45
C ASP A 39 41.51 -66.01 -4.36
N ALA A 40 42.05 -65.63 -3.21
CA ALA A 40 42.03 -64.32 -2.54
C ALA A 40 43.06 -63.25 -2.95
N THR A 41 42.73 -61.96 -2.75
CA THR A 41 43.39 -61.02 -1.79
C THR A 41 42.63 -59.66 -1.73
N PRO A 42 42.72 -58.89 -0.61
CA PRO A 42 41.70 -57.95 -0.15
C PRO A 42 41.94 -56.50 -0.59
N GLN A 43 40.90 -55.79 -1.05
CA GLN A 43 40.93 -54.33 -1.16
C GLN A 43 39.60 -53.69 -0.78
N ALA A 44 39.69 -52.83 0.24
CA ALA A 44 38.91 -51.63 0.55
C ALA A 44 37.41 -51.59 0.18
N LEU A 45 36.57 -51.60 1.21
CA LEU A 45 35.18 -51.15 1.15
C LEU A 45 35.12 -49.64 0.84
N SER A 46 34.89 -49.29 -0.43
CA SER A 46 34.28 -48.02 -0.82
C SER A 46 32.86 -48.31 -1.32
N SER A 47 31.88 -48.19 -0.41
CA SER A 47 30.47 -48.18 -0.80
C SER A 47 30.10 -46.80 -1.32
N GLU A 48 30.00 -46.72 -2.65
CA GLU A 48 29.29 -45.65 -3.35
C GLU A 48 27.78 -45.78 -3.04
N VAL A 49 27.23 -44.80 -2.33
CA VAL A 49 25.80 -44.73 -2.01
C VAL A 49 25.05 -44.27 -3.26
N ALA A 50 24.29 -45.18 -3.86
CA ALA A 50 23.34 -44.88 -4.92
C ALA A 50 22.21 -43.97 -4.39
N LYS A 51 21.97 -42.87 -5.11
CA LYS A 51 20.90 -41.90 -4.89
C LYS A 51 19.52 -42.54 -5.16
N PRO A 52 18.55 -42.53 -4.22
CA PRO A 52 17.21 -43.03 -4.51
C PRO A 52 16.44 -42.05 -5.41
N ALA A 53 15.76 -42.61 -6.40
CA ALA A 53 14.88 -41.91 -7.33
C ALA A 53 13.63 -41.36 -6.62
N SER A 54 13.23 -40.15 -7.02
CA SER A 54 12.06 -39.42 -6.50
C SER A 54 10.76 -40.04 -7.03
N PRO A 55 9.73 -40.32 -6.20
CA PRO A 55 8.43 -40.77 -6.68
C PRO A 55 7.68 -39.65 -7.40
N GLU A 56 7.11 -39.97 -8.56
CA GLU A 56 6.24 -39.13 -9.37
C GLU A 56 4.93 -38.81 -8.62
N ALA A 57 4.57 -37.53 -8.57
CA ALA A 57 3.41 -37.04 -7.82
C ALA A 57 2.10 -37.33 -8.56
N ALA A 58 1.18 -38.06 -7.91
CA ALA A 58 -0.18 -38.24 -8.39
C ALA A 58 -0.99 -36.92 -8.30
N PRO A 59 -1.91 -36.65 -9.24
CA PRO A 59 -2.74 -35.45 -9.21
C PRO A 59 -3.71 -35.49 -8.02
N ILE A 60 -3.60 -34.48 -7.15
CA ILE A 60 -4.46 -34.29 -5.98
C ILE A 60 -5.83 -33.80 -6.48
N ALA A 61 -6.87 -34.63 -6.32
CA ALA A 61 -8.25 -34.16 -6.49
C ALA A 61 -8.55 -33.06 -5.45
N PRO A 62 -9.30 -32.01 -5.81
CA PRO A 62 -9.66 -30.97 -4.84
C PRO A 62 -10.46 -31.58 -3.71
N VAL A 63 -9.92 -31.51 -2.49
CA VAL A 63 -10.64 -31.86 -1.27
C VAL A 63 -11.79 -30.85 -1.15
N PRO A 64 -13.08 -31.27 -1.17
CA PRO A 64 -14.17 -30.35 -0.90
C PRO A 64 -13.96 -29.76 0.50
N ALA A 65 -14.00 -28.44 0.61
CA ALA A 65 -14.01 -27.76 1.91
C ALA A 65 -15.14 -28.37 2.74
N PRO A 66 -14.92 -28.73 4.02
CA PRO A 66 -15.99 -29.23 4.85
C PRO A 66 -17.08 -28.16 4.92
N ALA A 67 -18.25 -28.47 4.37
CA ALA A 67 -19.46 -27.69 4.60
C ALA A 67 -19.72 -27.75 6.11
N ALA A 68 -19.34 -26.70 6.82
CA ALA A 68 -19.59 -26.58 8.25
C ALA A 68 -21.10 -26.73 8.47
N SER A 69 -21.52 -27.74 9.24
CA SER A 69 -22.89 -27.83 9.70
C SER A 69 -23.20 -26.62 10.59
N PRO A 70 -24.37 -25.98 10.48
CA PRO A 70 -24.78 -24.95 11.44
C PRO A 70 -24.83 -25.58 12.85
N ALA A 71 -24.17 -24.89 13.80
CA ALA A 71 -23.97 -25.21 15.21
C ALA A 71 -24.42 -26.59 15.73
N SER A 72 -23.49 -27.54 15.79
CA SER A 72 -23.69 -28.81 16.50
C SER A 72 -23.42 -28.73 18.01
N PHE A 73 -23.03 -27.56 18.53
CA PHE A 73 -22.70 -27.39 19.94
C PHE A 73 -22.97 -25.97 20.42
N ASP A 74 -23.26 -25.86 21.71
CA ASP A 74 -23.26 -24.60 22.45
C ASP A 74 -21.98 -24.49 23.29
N ALA A 75 -21.50 -23.27 23.50
CA ALA A 75 -20.35 -23.00 24.34
C ALA A 75 -20.51 -21.68 25.11
N ASP A 76 -20.03 -21.68 26.35
CA ASP A 76 -19.87 -20.48 27.18
C ASP A 76 -18.46 -20.50 27.74
N VAL A 77 -17.63 -19.55 27.31
CA VAL A 77 -16.20 -19.51 27.58
C VAL A 77 -15.83 -18.13 28.07
N ASN A 78 -15.16 -18.08 29.23
CA ASN A 78 -14.52 -16.87 29.73
C ASN A 78 -13.00 -17.09 29.71
N LEU A 79 -12.31 -16.27 28.93
CA LEU A 79 -10.86 -16.35 28.73
C LEU A 79 -10.19 -15.09 29.30
N ASN A 80 -9.21 -15.31 30.15
CA ASN A 80 -8.31 -14.25 30.64
C ASN A 80 -6.92 -14.53 30.11
N VAL A 81 -6.39 -13.61 29.32
CA VAL A 81 -5.07 -13.71 28.70
C VAL A 81 -4.17 -12.66 29.33
N ARG A 82 -2.95 -13.03 29.72
CA ARG A 82 -1.99 -12.07 30.30
C ARG A 82 -1.21 -11.31 29.23
N LYS A 83 -0.82 -12.01 28.18
CA LYS A 83 -0.16 -11.48 27.00
C LYS A 83 -0.28 -12.54 25.92
N THR A 84 -0.56 -12.13 24.69
CA THR A 84 -0.56 -13.04 23.54
C THR A 84 -0.16 -12.28 22.28
N ARG A 85 0.26 -13.02 21.27
CA ARG A 85 0.49 -12.47 19.94
C ARG A 85 -0.47 -13.15 18.97
N VAL A 86 -1.27 -12.35 18.29
CA VAL A 86 -2.21 -12.83 17.26
C VAL A 86 -1.79 -12.21 15.94
N ALA A 87 -1.38 -13.05 14.98
CA ALA A 87 -0.66 -12.60 13.79
C ALA A 87 0.54 -11.73 14.18
N HIS A 88 0.52 -10.45 13.82
CA HIS A 88 1.56 -9.47 14.16
C HIS A 88 1.18 -8.57 15.34
N LEU A 89 -0.04 -8.71 15.88
CA LEU A 89 -0.53 -7.88 16.97
C LEU A 89 -0.06 -8.39 18.32
N ASP A 90 0.63 -7.54 19.07
CA ASP A 90 0.99 -7.78 20.46
C ASP A 90 -0.12 -7.32 21.39
N LEU A 91 -0.82 -8.29 21.98
CA LEU A 91 -1.96 -8.07 22.85
C LEU A 91 -1.54 -8.23 24.31
N GLY A 92 -1.85 -7.24 25.14
CA GLY A 92 -1.61 -7.27 26.57
C GLY A 92 -2.66 -8.08 27.35
N PRO A 93 -2.75 -7.83 28.66
CA PRO A 93 -3.80 -8.39 29.49
C PRO A 93 -5.19 -8.15 28.87
N SER A 94 -6.00 -9.20 28.76
CA SER A 94 -7.33 -9.11 28.14
C SER A 94 -8.32 -10.09 28.75
N SER A 95 -9.58 -9.68 28.77
CA SER A 95 -10.73 -10.48 29.22
C SER A 95 -11.75 -10.62 28.10
N LEU A 96 -11.98 -11.85 27.66
CA LEU A 96 -12.87 -12.20 26.55
C LEU A 96 -13.95 -13.17 27.03
N GLY A 97 -15.22 -12.76 26.89
CA GLY A 97 -16.38 -13.63 27.07
C GLY A 97 -16.93 -14.07 25.72
N LEU A 98 -17.14 -15.37 25.53
CA LEU A 98 -17.67 -15.96 24.31
C LEU A 98 -18.88 -16.81 24.65
N ALA A 99 -20.03 -16.49 24.07
CA ALA A 99 -21.24 -17.30 24.17
C ALA A 99 -21.69 -17.69 22.76
N PHE A 100 -21.57 -18.96 22.42
CA PHE A 100 -22.03 -19.53 21.16
C PHE A 100 -23.27 -20.38 21.42
N ARG A 101 -24.40 -20.00 20.82
CA ARG A 101 -25.67 -20.71 20.93
C ARG A 101 -26.42 -20.65 19.63
N ASP A 102 -26.99 -21.78 19.20
CA ASP A 102 -27.86 -21.86 18.01
C ASP A 102 -27.24 -21.23 16.74
N GLY A 103 -25.91 -21.33 16.56
CA GLY A 103 -25.22 -20.76 15.40
C GLY A 103 -24.85 -19.28 15.54
N VAL A 104 -25.13 -18.66 16.67
CA VAL A 104 -24.82 -17.25 16.95
C VAL A 104 -23.74 -17.14 18.00
N LEU A 105 -22.62 -16.52 17.65
CA LEU A 105 -21.53 -16.18 18.55
C LEU A 105 -21.69 -14.75 19.06
N ASN A 106 -21.81 -14.60 20.38
CA ASN A 106 -21.69 -13.32 21.08
C ASN A 106 -20.31 -13.27 21.73
N ALA A 107 -19.43 -12.43 21.22
CA ALA A 107 -18.11 -12.18 21.79
C ALA A 107 -18.08 -10.79 22.43
N THR A 108 -17.61 -10.71 23.68
CA THR A 108 -17.44 -9.46 24.42
C THR A 108 -16.01 -9.34 24.91
N LEU A 109 -15.33 -8.30 24.45
CA LEU A 109 -14.04 -7.88 24.98
C LEU A 109 -14.28 -6.87 26.10
N GLY A 110 -14.18 -7.34 27.35
CA GLY A 110 -14.39 -6.51 28.54
C GLY A 110 -13.31 -5.43 28.72
N GLY A 111 -12.12 -5.70 28.18
CA GLY A 111 -10.98 -4.80 28.17
C GLY A 111 -9.73 -5.54 27.69
N MET A 112 -8.84 -4.81 27.02
CA MET A 112 -7.53 -5.29 26.58
C MET A 112 -6.53 -4.15 26.57
N ASP A 113 -5.37 -4.35 27.17
CA ASP A 113 -4.24 -3.43 27.01
C ASP A 113 -3.65 -3.61 25.61
N LEU A 114 -3.49 -2.51 24.88
CA LEU A 114 -3.07 -2.51 23.48
C LEU A 114 -2.22 -1.27 23.19
N TYR A 115 -0.91 -1.47 22.97
CA TYR A 115 0.06 -0.41 22.61
C TYR A 115 -0.07 0.87 23.45
N ASP A 116 0.08 0.73 24.78
CA ASP A 116 -0.06 1.79 25.81
C ASP A 116 -1.47 2.38 25.96
N GLY A 117 -2.45 1.87 25.21
CA GLY A 117 -3.86 2.20 25.34
C GLY A 117 -4.72 1.00 25.73
N HIS A 118 -6.03 1.18 25.60
CA HIS A 118 -7.02 0.18 25.93
C HIS A 118 -7.99 -0.05 24.76
N ALA A 119 -8.41 -1.29 24.59
CA ALA A 119 -9.41 -1.70 23.62
C ALA A 119 -10.58 -2.42 24.32
N SER A 120 -11.79 -2.18 23.85
CA SER A 120 -13.00 -2.89 24.27
C SER A 120 -13.96 -3.05 23.11
N GLY A 121 -14.91 -3.97 23.23
CA GLY A 121 -15.91 -4.10 22.20
C GLY A 121 -16.81 -5.32 22.33
N LYS A 122 -17.74 -5.41 21.39
CA LYS A 122 -18.67 -6.51 21.23
C LYS A 122 -18.73 -6.89 19.76
N LEU A 123 -18.85 -8.19 19.50
CA LEU A 123 -19.06 -8.76 18.18
C LEU A 123 -20.16 -9.80 18.29
N VAL A 124 -21.18 -9.69 17.43
CA VAL A 124 -22.18 -10.72 17.24
C VAL A 124 -22.00 -11.27 15.83
N LEU A 125 -21.76 -12.58 15.71
CA LEU A 125 -21.64 -13.29 14.44
C LEU A 125 -22.78 -14.32 14.35
N ASP A 126 -23.69 -14.10 13.41
CA ASP A 126 -24.76 -15.04 13.04
C ASP A 126 -24.25 -15.92 11.91
N ALA A 127 -23.89 -17.15 12.25
CA ALA A 127 -23.50 -18.21 11.33
C ALA A 127 -24.61 -19.28 11.19
N ALA A 128 -25.83 -19.00 11.63
CA ALA A 128 -26.97 -19.91 11.49
C ALA A 128 -27.50 -19.95 10.04
N LYS A 129 -27.19 -18.91 9.25
CA LYS A 129 -27.56 -18.78 7.84
C LYS A 129 -26.41 -19.20 6.91
N PRO A 130 -26.69 -19.63 5.67
CA PRO A 130 -25.66 -19.98 4.69
C PRO A 130 -24.65 -18.88 4.41
N ILE A 131 -25.09 -17.61 4.48
CA ILE A 131 -24.21 -16.44 4.40
C ILE A 131 -24.11 -15.86 5.81
N PRO A 132 -22.95 -16.00 6.48
CA PRO A 132 -22.75 -15.44 7.80
C PRO A 132 -22.86 -13.92 7.78
N ALA A 133 -23.42 -13.36 8.85
CA ALA A 133 -23.53 -11.92 9.05
C ALA A 133 -22.99 -11.54 10.43
N PHE A 134 -22.45 -10.33 10.57
CA PHE A 134 -21.97 -9.86 11.85
C PHE A 134 -22.33 -8.40 12.12
N THR A 135 -22.33 -8.05 13.40
CA THR A 135 -22.38 -6.67 13.90
C THR A 135 -21.31 -6.51 14.98
N GLY A 136 -20.71 -5.34 15.05
CA GLY A 136 -19.66 -5.03 16.01
C GLY A 136 -19.74 -3.58 16.51
N ASP A 137 -19.39 -3.39 17.77
CA ASP A 137 -19.17 -2.09 18.41
C ASP A 137 -17.81 -2.15 19.09
N PHE A 138 -16.87 -1.32 18.62
CA PHE A 138 -15.48 -1.33 19.06
C PHE A 138 -15.07 0.05 19.55
N ARG A 139 -14.27 0.07 20.62
CA ARG A 139 -13.66 1.27 21.17
C ARG A 139 -12.17 1.06 21.40
N LEU A 140 -11.38 2.04 20.97
CA LEU A 140 -9.97 2.19 21.32
C LEU A 140 -9.79 3.50 22.06
N GLU A 141 -8.97 3.51 23.10
CA GLU A 141 -8.65 4.69 23.88
C GLU A 141 -7.14 4.76 24.19
N GLY A 142 -6.50 5.82 23.72
CA GLY A 142 -5.08 6.08 23.99
C GLY A 142 -4.11 5.15 23.25
N VAL A 143 -4.58 4.37 22.27
CA VAL A 143 -3.76 3.38 21.57
C VAL A 143 -2.78 4.07 20.62
N GLN A 144 -1.50 3.72 20.66
CA GLN A 144 -0.51 4.30 19.74
C GLN A 144 -0.80 3.94 18.28
N ALA A 145 -1.10 4.96 17.48
CA ALA A 145 -1.51 4.81 16.09
C ALA A 145 -0.47 4.06 15.26
N LYS A 146 0.79 4.49 15.34
CA LYS A 146 1.87 3.95 14.51
C LYS A 146 2.11 2.47 14.76
N THR A 147 2.22 2.06 16.02
CA THR A 147 2.48 0.67 16.39
C THR A 147 1.31 -0.22 15.96
N LEU A 148 0.08 0.20 16.26
CA LEU A 148 -1.12 -0.52 15.85
C LEU A 148 -1.20 -0.69 14.33
N LEU A 149 -1.04 0.40 13.58
CA LEU A 149 -1.19 0.38 12.13
C LEU A 149 -0.03 -0.36 11.43
N SER A 150 1.17 -0.30 12.01
CA SER A 150 2.32 -1.07 11.52
C SER A 150 2.05 -2.56 11.67
N ASP A 151 1.62 -3.01 12.86
CA ASP A 151 1.37 -4.43 13.11
C ASP A 151 0.12 -4.93 12.37
N ALA A 152 -0.94 -4.12 12.29
CA ALA A 152 -2.21 -4.53 11.67
C ALA A 152 -2.20 -4.47 10.14
N ALA A 153 -1.54 -3.47 9.57
CA ALA A 153 -1.71 -3.11 8.16
C ALA A 153 -0.41 -2.73 7.45
N GLN A 154 0.75 -2.88 8.11
CA GLN A 154 2.07 -2.46 7.59
C GLN A 154 2.07 -0.97 7.17
N PHE A 155 1.30 -0.17 7.89
CA PHE A 155 1.12 1.26 7.63
C PHE A 155 1.68 2.06 8.81
N SER A 156 2.69 2.89 8.57
CA SER A 156 3.41 3.59 9.64
C SER A 156 3.37 5.12 9.55
N LEU A 157 2.54 5.69 8.66
CA LEU A 157 2.56 7.14 8.38
C LEU A 157 1.96 7.99 9.50
N LEU A 158 1.17 7.41 10.41
CA LEU A 158 0.42 8.16 11.42
C LEU A 158 0.92 7.85 12.83
N GLU A 159 1.42 8.86 13.52
CA GLU A 159 1.82 8.83 14.93
C GLU A 159 0.79 9.54 15.81
N GLY A 160 0.75 9.18 17.10
CA GLY A 160 -0.09 9.80 18.12
C GLY A 160 -0.95 8.81 18.90
N HIS A 161 -1.74 9.32 19.84
CA HIS A 161 -2.63 8.53 20.69
C HIS A 161 -4.05 8.52 20.12
N THR A 162 -4.55 7.34 19.83
CA THR A 162 -5.80 7.15 19.09
C THR A 162 -6.97 6.91 20.02
N LYS A 163 -8.07 7.61 19.76
CA LYS A 163 -9.41 7.25 20.19
C LYS A 163 -10.23 6.88 18.96
N LEU A 164 -10.82 5.69 18.99
CA LEU A 164 -11.68 5.18 17.93
C LEU A 164 -13.00 4.72 18.56
N ALA A 165 -14.12 5.09 17.96
CA ALA A 165 -15.41 4.45 18.17
C ALA A 165 -15.93 4.00 16.82
N LEU A 166 -16.26 2.71 16.69
CA LEU A 166 -16.68 2.11 15.43
C LEU A 166 -17.88 1.20 15.68
N GLN A 167 -18.96 1.46 14.95
CA GLN A 167 -20.08 0.55 14.79
C GLN A 167 -20.06 0.03 13.36
N ILE A 168 -20.05 -1.28 13.19
CA ILE A 168 -19.87 -1.91 11.90
C ILE A 168 -20.75 -3.15 11.77
N SER A 169 -21.22 -3.42 10.56
CA SER A 169 -21.89 -4.65 10.18
C SER A 169 -21.42 -5.11 8.82
N GLY A 170 -21.61 -6.39 8.53
CA GLY A 170 -21.29 -6.96 7.23
C GLY A 170 -21.79 -8.40 7.12
N SER A 171 -21.63 -8.97 5.93
CA SER A 171 -22.00 -10.36 5.65
C SER A 171 -21.18 -10.96 4.52
N GLY A 172 -20.80 -12.22 4.62
CA GLY A 172 -20.06 -12.88 3.55
C GLY A 172 -19.45 -14.20 3.98
N GLY A 173 -19.26 -15.10 3.02
CA GLY A 173 -18.55 -16.36 3.20
C GLY A 173 -17.04 -16.25 3.00
N ASN A 174 -16.54 -15.12 2.47
CA ASN A 174 -15.12 -14.86 2.26
C ASN A 174 -14.76 -13.37 2.49
N ALA A 175 -13.46 -13.07 2.45
CA ALA A 175 -12.95 -11.75 2.75
C ALA A 175 -13.42 -10.65 1.78
N GLU A 176 -13.61 -10.96 0.49
CA GLU A 176 -14.04 -9.98 -0.51
C GLU A 176 -15.53 -9.63 -0.34
N GLU A 177 -16.37 -10.64 -0.10
CA GLU A 177 -17.80 -10.45 0.23
C GLU A 177 -17.97 -9.67 1.53
N ILE A 178 -17.17 -9.97 2.55
CA ILE A 178 -17.19 -9.21 3.79
C ILE A 178 -16.80 -7.75 3.53
N LYS A 179 -15.68 -7.48 2.85
CA LYS A 179 -15.23 -6.11 2.55
C LYS A 179 -16.28 -5.32 1.80
N SER A 180 -16.87 -5.90 0.75
CA SER A 180 -17.85 -5.23 -0.11
C SER A 180 -19.23 -5.07 0.53
N SER A 181 -19.54 -5.79 1.60
CA SER A 181 -20.80 -5.65 2.37
C SER A 181 -20.66 -4.79 3.63
N LEU A 182 -19.46 -4.28 3.94
CA LEU A 182 -19.28 -3.49 5.16
C LEU A 182 -20.16 -2.24 5.15
N GLU A 183 -20.87 -2.06 6.24
CA GLU A 183 -21.67 -0.88 6.55
C GLU A 183 -21.40 -0.42 7.97
N GLY A 184 -21.56 0.87 8.25
CA GLY A 184 -21.47 1.37 9.61
C GLY A 184 -21.09 2.83 9.71
N GLN A 185 -20.66 3.22 10.90
CA GLN A 185 -20.21 4.57 11.19
C GLN A 185 -19.18 4.56 12.32
N GLY A 186 -18.37 5.61 12.37
CA GLY A 186 -17.41 5.78 13.44
C GLY A 186 -16.88 7.19 13.56
N SER A 187 -16.04 7.35 14.58
CA SER A 187 -15.28 8.56 14.83
C SER A 187 -13.85 8.20 15.20
N LEU A 188 -12.92 8.97 14.65
CA LEU A 188 -11.49 8.88 14.94
C LEU A 188 -11.04 10.20 15.55
N ALA A 189 -10.22 10.12 16.58
CA ALA A 189 -9.42 11.23 17.08
C ALA A 189 -8.01 10.74 17.39
N VAL A 190 -7.01 11.54 17.05
CA VAL A 190 -5.60 11.31 17.33
C VAL A 190 -5.05 12.57 17.95
N SER A 191 -4.46 12.46 19.13
CA SER A 191 -3.82 13.59 19.83
C SER A 191 -2.32 13.44 19.85
N ASP A 192 -1.62 14.58 19.91
CA ASP A 192 -0.17 14.69 20.09
C ASP A 192 0.59 13.81 19.07
N GLY A 193 0.26 14.02 17.79
CA GLY A 193 0.66 13.13 16.71
C GLY A 193 1.55 13.79 15.67
N ALA A 194 1.95 12.98 14.69
CA ALA A 194 2.68 13.44 13.52
C ALA A 194 2.34 12.60 12.30
N ILE A 195 2.39 13.23 11.12
CA ILE A 195 2.36 12.55 9.83
C ILE A 195 3.81 12.32 9.39
N GLU A 196 4.22 11.07 9.22
CA GLU A 196 5.54 10.71 8.69
C GLU A 196 5.59 10.78 7.15
N GLY A 197 6.78 11.05 6.64
CA GLY A 197 7.09 11.10 5.22
C GLY A 197 6.99 12.50 4.60
N ILE A 198 6.51 13.51 5.34
CA ILE A 198 6.41 14.90 4.87
C ILE A 198 6.75 15.88 5.98
N ASP A 199 7.64 16.84 5.71
CA ASP A 199 7.96 17.96 6.60
C ASP A 199 7.40 19.29 6.07
N LEU A 200 6.18 19.64 6.47
CA LEU A 200 5.56 20.91 6.07
C LEU A 200 6.11 22.10 6.86
N THR A 201 6.72 21.87 8.03
CA THR A 201 7.29 22.95 8.85
C THR A 201 8.51 23.54 8.18
N GLU A 202 9.43 22.68 7.74
CA GLU A 202 10.61 23.08 6.97
C GLU A 202 10.21 23.78 5.67
N MET A 203 9.24 23.21 4.94
CA MET A 203 8.71 23.80 3.72
C MET A 203 8.19 25.23 3.92
N ILE A 204 7.34 25.46 4.93
CA ILE A 204 6.82 26.80 5.26
C ILE A 204 7.96 27.75 5.64
N SER A 205 8.95 27.26 6.37
CA SER A 205 10.13 28.04 6.77
C SER A 205 10.93 28.52 5.56
N SER A 206 11.23 27.63 4.61
CA SER A 206 11.97 27.95 3.38
C SER A 206 11.25 28.99 2.53
N ILE A 207 9.92 28.85 2.35
CA ILE A 207 9.10 29.85 1.64
C ILE A 207 9.15 31.19 2.38
N GLY A 208 9.07 31.16 3.71
CA GLY A 208 9.17 32.33 4.58
C GLY A 208 10.48 33.10 4.41
N GLU A 209 11.58 32.40 4.13
CA GLU A 209 12.90 32.97 3.87
C GLU A 209 13.11 33.42 2.40
N GLY A 210 12.12 33.20 1.52
CA GLY A 210 12.25 33.46 0.08
C GLY A 210 13.18 32.47 -0.63
N GLN A 211 13.34 31.28 -0.05
CA GLN A 211 13.99 30.14 -0.68
C GLN A 211 12.98 29.35 -1.52
N ILE A 212 13.47 28.68 -2.55
CA ILE A 212 12.65 27.78 -3.35
C ILE A 212 12.30 26.57 -2.45
N PRO A 213 11.01 26.29 -2.19
CA PRO A 213 10.65 25.18 -1.32
C PRO A 213 11.05 23.85 -1.94
N GLU A 214 11.78 23.04 -1.18
CA GLU A 214 11.91 21.61 -1.42
C GLU A 214 11.14 20.89 -0.32
N LEU A 215 10.17 20.06 -0.70
CA LEU A 215 9.45 19.26 0.27
C LEU A 215 10.38 18.13 0.72
N ARG A 216 10.83 18.17 1.97
CA ARG A 216 11.56 17.04 2.54
C ARG A 216 10.60 15.85 2.66
N LYS A 217 10.95 14.77 1.96
CA LYS A 217 10.18 13.53 1.87
C LYS A 217 10.97 12.37 2.45
N GLY A 218 10.26 11.30 2.80
CA GLY A 218 10.89 10.04 3.19
C GLY A 218 11.25 9.94 4.68
N PRO A 219 12.14 9.00 5.04
CA PRO A 219 12.42 8.68 6.44
C PRO A 219 12.84 9.90 7.26
N GLY A 220 12.23 10.07 8.43
CA GLY A 220 12.50 11.19 9.34
C GLY A 220 11.86 12.53 8.94
N ALA A 221 11.19 12.64 7.78
CA ALA A 221 10.32 13.78 7.47
C ALA A 221 9.02 13.66 8.26
N LYS A 222 8.65 14.70 9.01
CA LYS A 222 7.46 14.67 9.87
C LYS A 222 6.74 16.02 9.93
N THR A 223 5.42 15.96 9.96
CA THR A 223 4.57 17.12 10.24
C THR A 223 3.78 16.87 11.51
N ALA A 224 4.14 17.55 12.60
CA ALA A 224 3.48 17.42 13.89
C ALA A 224 2.11 18.12 13.93
N PHE A 225 1.19 17.56 14.70
CA PHE A 225 -0.14 18.13 14.95
C PHE A 225 -0.57 17.91 16.41
N SER A 226 -1.41 18.80 16.94
CA SER A 226 -2.01 18.62 18.27
C SER A 226 -3.21 17.67 18.20
N ASP A 227 -4.05 17.84 17.18
CA ASP A 227 -5.30 17.11 17.04
C ASP A 227 -5.57 16.76 15.58
N LEU A 228 -5.96 15.51 15.33
CA LEU A 228 -6.52 15.05 14.07
C LEU A 228 -7.80 14.29 14.38
N GLY A 229 -8.91 14.58 13.71
CA GLY A 229 -10.13 13.83 13.96
C GLY A 229 -11.30 14.15 13.04
N GLY A 230 -12.27 13.26 13.04
CA GLY A 230 -13.46 13.34 12.20
C GLY A 230 -14.37 12.14 12.40
N SER A 231 -15.55 12.21 11.80
CA SER A 231 -16.48 11.09 11.71
C SER A 231 -16.51 10.53 10.29
N PHE A 232 -16.86 9.25 10.16
CA PHE A 232 -17.00 8.60 8.87
C PHE A 232 -18.21 7.66 8.87
N THR A 233 -18.72 7.39 7.68
CA THR A 233 -19.72 6.34 7.41
C THR A 233 -19.14 5.34 6.43
N ILE A 234 -19.44 4.06 6.61
CA ILE A 234 -19.05 2.99 5.71
C ILE A 234 -20.29 2.53 4.98
N LYS A 235 -20.22 2.43 3.65
CA LYS A 235 -21.26 1.84 2.80
C LYS A 235 -20.61 0.99 1.74
N SER A 236 -20.99 -0.28 1.67
CA SER A 236 -20.48 -1.24 0.70
C SER A 236 -18.94 -1.28 0.64
N GLY A 237 -18.28 -1.24 1.81
CA GLY A 237 -16.82 -1.23 1.90
C GLY A 237 -16.14 0.11 1.63
N ILE A 238 -16.89 1.18 1.33
CA ILE A 238 -16.34 2.51 1.11
C ILE A 238 -16.60 3.36 2.36
N ALA A 239 -15.53 3.75 3.04
CA ALA A 239 -15.58 4.70 4.14
C ALA A 239 -15.52 6.13 3.59
N GLU A 240 -16.46 6.98 4.00
CA GLU A 240 -16.57 8.37 3.58
C GLU A 240 -16.49 9.29 4.81
N THR A 241 -15.72 10.38 4.70
CA THR A 241 -15.69 11.46 5.69
C THR A 241 -15.88 12.82 5.02
N THR A 242 -16.59 13.71 5.71
CA THR A 242 -16.88 15.08 5.24
C THR A 242 -16.37 16.16 6.19
N ASN A 243 -15.83 15.76 7.35
CA ASN A 243 -15.49 16.66 8.45
C ASN A 243 -14.15 16.34 9.12
N LEU A 244 -13.24 15.67 8.39
CA LEU A 244 -11.90 15.40 8.89
C LEU A 244 -11.15 16.72 9.06
N LYS A 245 -10.54 16.92 10.23
CA LYS A 245 -9.78 18.11 10.57
C LYS A 245 -8.46 17.74 11.21
N MET A 246 -7.44 18.55 10.95
CA MET A 246 -6.15 18.49 11.65
C MET A 246 -5.76 19.90 12.09
N THR A 247 -5.27 20.02 13.32
CA THR A 247 -4.79 21.27 13.91
C THR A 247 -3.36 21.10 14.37
N SER A 248 -2.53 22.08 14.05
CA SER A 248 -1.15 22.20 14.52
C SER A 248 -0.83 23.68 14.78
N PRO A 249 0.31 24.01 15.41
CA PRO A 249 0.72 25.40 15.63
C PRO A 249 0.84 26.23 14.34
N LEU A 250 1.17 25.60 13.21
CA LEU A 250 1.47 26.28 11.94
C LEU A 250 0.37 26.08 10.88
N LEU A 251 -0.39 25.00 10.99
CA LEU A 251 -1.35 24.56 9.97
C LEU A 251 -2.69 24.17 10.58
N LYS A 252 -3.76 24.54 9.88
CA LYS A 252 -5.08 23.89 9.99
C LYS A 252 -5.38 23.18 8.68
N VAL A 253 -5.98 22.01 8.76
CA VAL A 253 -6.39 21.26 7.57
C VAL A 253 -7.84 20.86 7.74
N ALA A 254 -8.65 21.11 6.70
CA ALA A 254 -9.97 20.52 6.56
C ALA A 254 -9.95 19.58 5.36
N ALA A 255 -10.44 18.35 5.55
CA ALA A 255 -10.40 17.32 4.53
C ALA A 255 -11.74 16.58 4.42
N ALA A 256 -12.04 16.13 3.21
CA ALA A 256 -13.20 15.31 2.88
C ALA A 256 -12.84 14.34 1.75
N GLY A 257 -13.45 13.16 1.75
CA GLY A 257 -13.22 12.15 0.72
C GLY A 257 -13.51 10.75 1.21
N THR A 258 -12.93 9.78 0.52
CA THR A 258 -13.22 8.36 0.70
C THR A 258 -11.97 7.51 0.87
N VAL A 259 -12.16 6.37 1.53
CA VAL A 259 -11.24 5.23 1.57
C VAL A 259 -12.02 4.01 1.12
N ASP A 260 -11.56 3.36 0.06
CA ASP A 260 -12.13 2.12 -0.44
C ASP A 260 -11.40 0.94 0.21
N LEU A 261 -12.08 0.22 1.10
CA LEU A 261 -11.52 -0.95 1.80
C LEU A 261 -11.48 -2.20 0.91
N THR A 262 -12.26 -2.23 -0.16
CA THR A 262 -12.28 -3.33 -1.13
C THR A 262 -11.04 -3.27 -2.02
N GLN A 263 -10.64 -2.06 -2.43
CA GLN A 263 -9.48 -1.81 -3.28
C GLN A 263 -8.23 -1.36 -2.51
N SER A 264 -8.35 -1.08 -1.21
CA SER A 264 -7.28 -0.51 -0.38
C SER A 264 -6.73 0.80 -0.95
N THR A 265 -7.63 1.68 -1.39
CA THR A 265 -7.28 2.99 -1.95
C THR A 265 -7.86 4.14 -1.15
N ILE A 266 -7.24 5.31 -1.28
CA ILE A 266 -7.68 6.58 -0.69
C ILE A 266 -7.95 7.59 -1.80
N ASN A 267 -8.91 8.48 -1.56
CA ASN A 267 -9.15 9.66 -2.36
C ASN A 267 -9.70 10.79 -1.48
N VAL A 268 -8.82 11.66 -1.01
CA VAL A 268 -9.15 12.73 -0.05
C VAL A 268 -8.71 14.08 -0.62
N LEU A 269 -9.62 15.04 -0.60
CA LEU A 269 -9.31 16.44 -0.85
C LEU A 269 -9.02 17.13 0.48
N ALA A 270 -7.79 17.57 0.67
CA ALA A 270 -7.35 18.31 1.84
C ALA A 270 -7.15 19.80 1.49
N ASN A 271 -7.59 20.67 2.39
CA ASN A 271 -7.44 22.12 2.29
C ASN A 271 -6.58 22.58 3.47
N PRO A 272 -5.24 22.51 3.34
CA PRO A 272 -4.34 23.08 4.33
C PRO A 272 -4.38 24.60 4.28
N GLU A 273 -4.35 25.24 5.44
CA GLU A 273 -4.26 26.67 5.65
C GLU A 273 -3.14 26.94 6.65
N ILE A 274 -2.19 27.81 6.27
CA ILE A 274 -1.13 28.27 7.16
C ILE A 274 -1.75 29.28 8.13
N VAL A 275 -1.69 28.99 9.44
CA VAL A 275 -2.24 29.90 10.46
C VAL A 275 -1.19 30.81 11.07
N ALA A 276 0.06 30.36 11.09
CA ALA A 276 1.21 31.10 11.61
C ALA A 276 2.51 30.54 11.02
N GLY A 277 3.56 31.35 11.02
CA GLY A 277 4.92 30.89 10.76
C GLY A 277 5.60 30.36 12.03
N PRO A 278 6.68 29.58 11.90
CA PRO A 278 7.49 29.18 13.05
C PRO A 278 7.98 30.40 13.86
N GLN A 279 8.07 30.23 15.18
CA GLN A 279 8.56 31.29 16.06
C GLN A 279 9.98 31.72 15.67
N GLY A 280 10.26 33.02 15.71
CA GLY A 280 11.55 33.60 15.29
C GLY A 280 11.67 33.86 13.79
N GLN A 281 10.78 33.30 12.97
CA GLN A 281 10.81 33.39 11.52
C GLN A 281 9.83 34.45 11.01
N SER A 282 10.18 35.74 11.12
CA SER A 282 9.28 36.86 10.75
C SER A 282 8.69 36.72 9.34
N GLY A 283 9.43 36.10 8.42
CA GLY A 283 8.98 35.89 7.06
C GLY A 283 7.90 34.81 6.88
N ALA A 284 7.85 33.77 7.71
CA ALA A 284 6.85 32.72 7.57
C ALA A 284 5.45 33.18 8.01
N ASN A 285 5.37 34.20 8.88
CA ASN A 285 4.10 34.83 9.28
C ASN A 285 3.41 35.56 8.12
N ASP A 286 4.14 36.01 7.09
CA ASP A 286 3.57 36.61 5.89
C ASP A 286 2.73 35.61 5.07
N LEU A 287 2.86 34.31 5.34
CA LEU A 287 2.13 33.24 4.66
C LEU A 287 0.81 32.89 5.35
N ALA A 288 0.48 33.53 6.47
CA ALA A 288 -0.76 33.28 7.19
C ALA A 288 -1.99 33.52 6.29
N GLY A 289 -2.95 32.60 6.33
CA GLY A 289 -4.14 32.58 5.49
C GLY A 289 -3.92 32.01 4.08
N LEU A 290 -2.68 31.65 3.70
CA LEU A 290 -2.43 30.94 2.46
C LEU A 290 -2.99 29.53 2.55
N SER A 291 -3.85 29.17 1.58
CA SER A 291 -4.40 27.83 1.45
C SER A 291 -4.20 27.30 0.03
N VAL A 292 -3.63 26.10 -0.07
CA VAL A 292 -3.43 25.40 -1.35
C VAL A 292 -4.06 24.03 -1.23
N PRO A 293 -5.24 23.81 -1.86
CA PRO A 293 -5.88 22.50 -1.87
C PRO A 293 -4.97 21.43 -2.50
N VAL A 294 -4.95 20.24 -1.90
CA VAL A 294 -4.21 19.07 -2.39
C VAL A 294 -5.13 17.85 -2.38
N ARG A 295 -4.99 17.00 -3.39
CA ARG A 295 -5.62 15.68 -3.45
C ARG A 295 -4.63 14.61 -3.03
N ILE A 296 -5.06 13.74 -2.13
CA ILE A 296 -4.34 12.56 -1.64
C ILE A 296 -5.05 11.35 -2.25
N GLU A 297 -4.40 10.63 -3.15
CA GLU A 297 -5.04 9.54 -3.90
C GLU A 297 -4.10 8.34 -4.13
N GLY A 298 -4.68 7.17 -4.41
CA GLY A 298 -3.94 5.96 -4.76
C GLY A 298 -3.98 4.90 -3.66
N PRO A 299 -3.02 3.95 -3.64
CA PRO A 299 -2.94 2.92 -2.61
C PRO A 299 -2.85 3.52 -1.20
N LEU A 300 -3.53 2.91 -0.24
CA LEU A 300 -3.61 3.41 1.14
C LEU A 300 -2.26 3.35 1.86
N ASP A 301 -1.45 2.34 1.56
CA ASP A 301 -0.10 2.13 2.09
C ASP A 301 0.93 3.10 1.48
N ARG A 302 0.68 3.52 0.24
CA ARG A 302 1.54 4.44 -0.49
C ARG A 302 0.74 5.46 -1.29
N PRO A 303 0.15 6.49 -0.67
CA PRO A 303 -0.64 7.49 -1.38
C PRO A 303 0.23 8.53 -2.11
N THR A 304 -0.31 9.10 -3.18
CA THR A 304 0.24 10.25 -3.89
C THR A 304 -0.52 11.52 -3.49
N ILE A 305 0.20 12.59 -3.17
CA ILE A 305 -0.33 13.93 -2.94
C ILE A 305 -0.04 14.81 -4.16
N ARG A 306 -1.07 15.51 -4.65
CA ARG A 306 -0.98 16.39 -5.82
C ARG A 306 -1.75 17.68 -5.57
N PRO A 307 -1.24 18.84 -5.98
CA PRO A 307 -2.02 20.08 -5.88
C PRO A 307 -3.29 20.05 -6.74
N GLU A 308 -4.43 20.43 -6.15
CA GLU A 308 -5.75 20.41 -6.79
C GLU A 308 -6.05 21.78 -7.44
N ILE A 309 -5.25 22.12 -8.46
CA ILE A 309 -5.37 23.41 -9.14
C ILE A 309 -6.59 23.42 -10.10
N LYS A 310 -6.97 22.25 -10.63
CA LYS A 310 -8.13 22.14 -11.53
C LYS A 310 -9.41 22.54 -10.82
N GLY A 311 -9.59 22.09 -9.56
CA GLY A 311 -10.71 22.51 -8.71
C GLY A 311 -10.71 23.99 -8.35
N MET A 312 -9.53 24.65 -8.29
CA MET A 312 -9.45 26.09 -8.03
C MET A 312 -10.07 26.89 -9.18
N PHE A 313 -9.77 26.55 -10.43
CA PHE A 313 -10.31 27.25 -11.60
C PHE A 313 -11.78 26.94 -11.90
N ALA A 314 -12.34 25.88 -11.30
CA ALA A 314 -13.77 25.60 -11.37
C ALA A 314 -14.62 26.63 -10.61
N ASN A 315 -14.03 27.39 -9.68
CA ASN A 315 -14.70 28.48 -8.96
C ASN A 315 -13.92 29.80 -9.13
N PRO A 316 -14.19 30.59 -10.18
CA PRO A 316 -13.34 31.71 -10.61
C PRO A 316 -13.12 32.80 -9.54
N GLU A 317 -14.06 32.98 -8.61
CA GLU A 317 -13.91 33.94 -7.51
C GLU A 317 -12.89 33.50 -6.46
N LYS A 318 -12.90 32.21 -6.07
CA LYS A 318 -11.91 31.65 -5.14
C LYS A 318 -10.56 31.47 -5.82
N ALA A 319 -10.56 31.10 -7.10
CA ALA A 319 -9.35 31.03 -7.93
C ALA A 319 -8.65 32.38 -7.96
N GLY A 320 -9.38 33.47 -8.28
CA GLY A 320 -8.82 34.81 -8.39
C GLY A 320 -8.20 35.29 -7.07
N LYS A 321 -8.87 35.07 -5.93
CA LYS A 321 -8.34 35.43 -4.60
C LYS A 321 -7.09 34.63 -4.25
N THR A 322 -7.13 33.32 -4.45
CA THR A 322 -6.01 32.43 -4.07
C THR A 322 -4.81 32.65 -4.98
N VAL A 323 -5.02 32.76 -6.30
CA VAL A 323 -3.95 33.07 -7.26
C VAL A 323 -3.35 34.45 -6.99
N LYS A 324 -4.17 35.44 -6.63
CA LYS A 324 -3.67 36.77 -6.24
C LYS A 324 -2.90 36.73 -4.93
N GLN A 325 -3.38 36.02 -3.91
CA GLN A 325 -2.66 35.84 -2.64
C GLN A 325 -1.34 35.10 -2.82
N ILE A 326 -1.33 34.01 -3.59
CA ILE A 326 -0.10 33.29 -3.97
C ILE A 326 0.83 34.23 -4.74
N GLY A 327 0.32 34.95 -5.74
CA GLY A 327 1.08 35.90 -6.55
C GLY A 327 1.70 37.01 -5.71
N ASP A 328 0.92 37.67 -4.86
CA ASP A 328 1.36 38.76 -3.99
C ASP A 328 2.38 38.26 -2.95
N ALA A 329 2.13 37.11 -2.32
CA ALA A 329 3.04 36.51 -1.35
C ALA A 329 4.37 36.10 -2.00
N LEU A 330 4.31 35.41 -3.14
CA LEU A 330 5.50 34.97 -3.87
C LEU A 330 6.25 36.16 -4.48
N GLN A 331 5.58 37.15 -5.05
CA GLN A 331 6.24 38.31 -5.66
C GLN A 331 6.93 39.18 -4.61
N LYS A 332 6.31 39.37 -3.43
CA LYS A 332 6.89 40.10 -2.30
C LYS A 332 8.11 39.37 -1.71
N LYS A 333 8.07 38.03 -1.67
CA LYS A 333 9.13 37.18 -1.10
C LYS A 333 10.29 36.93 -2.05
N PHE A 334 10.01 36.59 -3.31
CA PHE A 334 11.01 36.04 -4.22
C PHE A 334 11.75 37.09 -5.06
N LYS A 335 11.41 38.39 -4.94
CA LYS A 335 12.17 39.55 -5.50
C LYS A 335 12.78 39.31 -6.90
N GLY A 336 12.06 38.65 -7.82
CA GLY A 336 12.52 38.41 -9.19
C GLY A 336 13.28 37.09 -9.47
N LYS A 337 13.39 36.16 -8.51
CA LYS A 337 13.78 34.76 -8.79
C LYS A 337 12.72 34.07 -9.66
N PRO A 338 13.05 33.00 -10.43
CA PRO A 338 12.11 32.32 -11.32
C PRO A 338 10.96 31.66 -10.54
N VAL A 339 9.90 32.43 -10.31
CA VAL A 339 8.68 32.02 -9.60
C VAL A 339 8.05 30.78 -10.23
N GLY A 340 8.19 30.61 -11.55
CA GLY A 340 7.68 29.43 -12.26
C GLY A 340 8.34 28.10 -11.86
N GLU A 341 9.63 28.11 -11.54
CA GLU A 341 10.35 26.90 -11.09
C GLU A 341 9.98 26.56 -9.64
N ALA A 342 9.86 27.58 -8.78
CA ALA A 342 9.42 27.41 -7.41
C ALA A 342 7.98 26.88 -7.33
N ILE A 343 7.09 27.41 -8.17
CA ILE A 343 5.72 26.91 -8.31
C ILE A 343 5.72 25.50 -8.90
N GLY A 344 6.56 25.18 -9.89
CA GLY A 344 6.63 23.83 -10.47
C GLY A 344 7.06 22.75 -9.47
N ARG A 345 8.03 23.06 -8.60
CA ARG A 345 8.49 22.15 -7.53
C ARG A 345 7.50 22.04 -6.37
N PHE A 346 6.87 23.15 -5.99
CA PHE A 346 5.73 23.18 -5.05
C PHE A 346 4.51 22.40 -5.59
N LEU A 347 4.32 22.52 -6.91
CA LEU A 347 3.50 21.80 -7.89
C LEU A 347 3.59 20.28 -7.90
N GLY A 348 4.76 19.77 -7.51
CA GLY A 348 5.17 18.42 -7.82
C GLY A 348 4.30 17.37 -7.14
N ASN A 349 4.12 16.22 -7.80
CA ASN A 349 3.48 15.08 -7.17
C ASN A 349 4.38 14.54 -6.05
N VAL A 350 3.79 14.14 -4.94
CA VAL A 350 4.49 13.65 -3.76
C VAL A 350 3.99 12.25 -3.46
N GLN A 351 4.84 11.23 -3.60
CA GLN A 351 4.51 9.91 -3.09
C GLN A 351 4.93 9.80 -1.62
N ILE A 352 4.08 9.21 -0.77
CA ILE A 352 4.44 8.85 0.62
C ILE A 352 4.35 7.34 0.76
N GLY A 353 5.29 6.68 1.45
CA GLY A 353 5.17 5.29 1.88
C GLY A 353 6.53 4.63 2.20
N PRO A 354 6.53 3.43 2.80
CA PRO A 354 7.75 2.68 3.12
C PRO A 354 8.38 2.11 1.84
N GLY A 355 9.41 2.79 1.33
CA GLY A 355 10.10 2.44 0.08
C GLY A 355 10.39 3.69 -0.75
N GLY A 356 11.40 4.44 -0.34
CA GLY A 356 11.97 5.53 -1.13
C GLY A 356 13.13 5.00 -1.97
N ASP A 357 13.02 5.13 -3.29
CA ASP A 357 14.06 5.58 -4.22
C ASP A 357 13.62 5.21 -5.65
N ASP A 358 12.89 6.12 -6.30
CA ASP A 358 12.75 6.19 -7.77
C ASP A 358 12.16 7.56 -8.15
N ASP A 359 12.89 8.63 -7.84
CA ASP A 359 12.71 9.92 -8.53
C ASP A 359 14.05 10.33 -9.14
N LYS A 360 14.46 9.61 -10.19
CA LYS A 360 15.45 10.14 -11.13
C LYS A 360 14.75 11.18 -12.00
N GLY A 361 14.84 12.43 -11.56
CA GLY A 361 14.60 13.57 -12.43
C GLY A 361 15.54 13.53 -13.63
N ALA A 362 14.98 13.31 -14.82
CA ALA A 362 15.62 13.59 -16.10
C ALA A 362 14.71 14.53 -16.89
N GLY A 363 14.77 15.82 -16.56
CA GLY A 363 14.28 16.89 -17.42
C GLY A 363 15.48 17.52 -18.13
N GLU A 364 15.91 16.94 -19.25
CA GLU A 364 16.86 17.62 -20.14
C GLU A 364 16.15 18.78 -20.87
N PRO A 365 16.79 19.95 -21.01
CA PRO A 365 16.18 21.11 -21.64
C PRO A 365 16.17 20.93 -23.17
N GLN A 366 14.99 20.72 -23.76
CA GLN A 366 14.81 20.86 -25.20
C GLN A 366 15.00 22.33 -25.60
N GLY A 367 16.18 22.59 -26.15
CA GLY A 367 16.53 23.82 -26.83
C GLY A 367 15.55 24.16 -27.94
N ASN A 368 14.94 25.32 -27.81
CA ASN A 368 14.02 25.93 -28.76
C ASN A 368 14.75 26.22 -30.09
N ARG A 369 14.68 25.30 -31.06
CA ARG A 369 15.07 25.57 -32.46
C ARG A 369 13.86 26.01 -33.26
N LYS A 370 13.78 27.33 -33.49
CA LYS A 370 12.97 27.97 -34.53
C LYS A 370 13.36 27.39 -35.92
N PRO A 371 12.41 27.10 -36.83
CA PRO A 371 12.76 26.63 -38.17
C PRO A 371 13.13 27.83 -39.05
N SER A 372 14.40 27.92 -39.44
CA SER A 372 14.85 28.81 -40.53
C SER A 372 15.11 27.97 -41.78
N SER A 373 14.40 28.33 -42.84
CA SER A 373 14.48 27.83 -44.20
C SER A 373 15.90 27.76 -44.76
N LYS A 374 16.25 26.59 -45.32
CA LYS A 374 17.45 26.34 -46.12
C LYS A 374 17.15 26.65 -47.59
N LYS A 375 17.89 27.59 -48.18
CA LYS A 375 18.09 27.68 -49.63
C LYS A 375 19.60 27.64 -49.88
N GLU A 376 20.01 26.67 -50.68
CA GLU A 376 21.38 26.40 -51.12
C GLU A 376 22.02 27.54 -51.92
N ASN A 377 23.28 27.85 -51.57
CA ASN A 377 24.53 28.01 -52.38
C ASN A 377 24.51 28.81 -53.72
N PRO A 378 25.67 29.18 -54.35
CA PRO A 378 27.08 28.92 -54.00
C PRO A 378 28.08 30.09 -54.21
N LYS A 379 29.31 30.00 -53.65
CA LYS A 379 30.61 30.08 -54.37
C LYS A 379 31.81 30.40 -53.46
N ALA A 380 32.94 29.80 -53.88
CA ALA A 380 34.36 30.19 -53.71
C ALA A 380 35.16 29.63 -52.51
N LYS A 381 36.03 28.66 -52.85
CA LYS A 381 37.34 28.31 -52.24
C LYS A 381 38.39 29.41 -52.53
N PRO A 382 39.65 29.35 -52.04
CA PRO A 382 40.22 28.69 -50.83
C PRO A 382 41.19 29.62 -50.03
N ALA A 383 41.84 29.05 -49.00
CA ALA A 383 42.83 29.63 -48.05
C ALA A 383 44.09 30.29 -48.68
N PRO A 384 45.00 30.90 -47.88
CA PRO A 384 46.09 30.10 -47.29
C PRO A 384 46.61 30.54 -45.89
N ASP A 385 47.17 29.53 -45.20
CA ASP A 385 48.42 29.45 -44.42
C ASP A 385 48.95 30.65 -43.58
N ALA A 386 49.26 30.36 -42.31
CA ALA A 386 50.62 30.51 -41.77
C ALA A 386 50.77 29.92 -40.34
N ASP A 387 51.79 29.07 -40.20
CA ASP A 387 52.64 28.76 -39.05
C ASP A 387 52.46 29.56 -37.74
N THR A 388 52.58 28.89 -36.59
CA THR A 388 53.87 28.76 -35.86
C THR A 388 53.65 27.99 -34.56
N ALA A 389 54.57 27.06 -34.29
CA ALA A 389 54.70 26.26 -33.07
C ALA A 389 55.07 27.11 -31.83
N GLU A 390 54.73 26.63 -30.63
CA GLU A 390 55.77 26.31 -29.63
C GLU A 390 55.20 25.53 -28.43
N GLN A 391 56.09 24.71 -27.89
CA GLN A 391 55.92 23.70 -26.84
C GLN A 391 55.94 24.32 -25.44
N GLY A 392 55.42 23.56 -24.47
CA GLY A 392 55.61 23.81 -23.04
C GLY A 392 55.04 22.67 -22.19
N ASP A 393 55.82 21.60 -22.04
CA ASP A 393 55.65 20.55 -21.04
C ASP A 393 55.79 21.11 -19.62
N SER A 394 55.01 20.61 -18.66
CA SER A 394 55.50 20.14 -17.35
C SER A 394 54.38 19.49 -16.51
N GLU A 395 54.45 18.15 -16.48
CA GLU A 395 54.44 17.26 -15.31
C GLU A 395 53.44 17.46 -14.15
N GLU A 396 52.59 16.44 -14.03
CA GLU A 396 52.00 15.86 -12.82
C GLU A 396 53.08 15.42 -11.80
N PRO A 397 52.74 15.26 -10.50
CA PRO A 397 52.51 13.89 -10.04
C PRO A 397 51.46 13.70 -8.92
N ASP A 398 50.74 12.58 -9.03
CA ASP A 398 50.41 11.55 -8.02
C ASP A 398 49.82 11.89 -6.63
N ASP A 399 48.57 11.45 -6.48
CA ASP A 399 47.86 10.93 -5.28
C ASP A 399 48.67 9.77 -4.61
N PRO A 400 48.47 9.30 -3.35
CA PRO A 400 47.16 8.91 -2.78
C PRO A 400 46.98 9.06 -1.24
N ASP A 401 45.73 8.99 -0.75
CA ASP A 401 45.37 8.07 0.35
C ASP A 401 43.86 8.15 0.68
N LEU A 402 43.11 7.24 0.06
CA LEU A 402 41.80 6.77 0.50
C LEU A 402 42.01 5.40 1.16
N ASP A 403 42.06 5.35 2.50
CA ASP A 403 41.64 4.17 3.29
C ASP A 403 41.91 4.37 4.79
N ARG A 404 40.90 4.89 5.51
CA ARG A 404 40.67 4.63 6.95
C ARG A 404 39.43 5.39 7.41
N ILE A 405 38.36 4.67 7.71
CA ILE A 405 37.49 4.78 8.91
C ILE A 405 36.41 3.70 8.75
N LEU A 406 36.75 2.48 9.18
CA LEU A 406 35.83 1.46 9.65
C LEU A 406 36.58 0.64 10.70
N ARG A 407 36.30 0.93 11.97
CA ARG A 407 36.49 0.01 13.10
C ARG A 407 35.41 0.28 14.13
#